data_AF-W4GRM9-F1
#
_entry.id   AF-W4GRM9-F1
#
_cell.length_a   1.000
_cell.length_b   1.000
_cell.length_c   1.000
_cell.angle_alpha   90.00
_cell.angle_beta   90.00
_cell.angle_gamma   90.00
#
_symmetry.space_group_name_H-M   'P 1'
#
loop_
_entity.id
_entity.type
_entity.pdbx_description
1 polymer ?
#
loop_
_entity_poly.entity_id
_entity_poly.type
_entity_poly.pdbx_seq_one_letter_code
_entity_poly.pdbx_strand_id
1 'polypeptide(L)'
;MATRHRIMVPLNLSDLFWKPLVGLPNDRKDLGAVDTMLMRELHDLECLGDAEVEALDPDEVVEYLLRVTQAPRNPHMDKMNTLTVPTLAQLVDDSVALKLDAIRLQLVSFMEGMAAVLPYALCTLFTPAQFEELVCGSPDIDIDMLQRITVYEGVDATAPHIGFFWQCLQDMNQAQRSLFVNFVLARSRLPRVQLLLPFLDFHGQHLLESPISRTANRLTHLRHLIFKRHKIKFWRDMVDFTTTHTTPPSDEYERPDSLREVSVNRIVALDEPVSFATSVFGQLHEAMQAWDNHSLRRAYADELQDAGQRRAFYVKFLGEGVDDHGGPYRAVFQTGAWDEPSGGLQYVATVG
;
A
#
# COMPACT_ATOMS: atom_id res chain seq x y z
N MET A 1 3.74 1.05 -8.69
CA MET A 1 3.61 0.42 -10.02
C MET A 1 2.75 -0.85 -9.97
N ALA A 2 3.13 -1.89 -9.22
CA ALA A 2 2.41 -3.17 -9.07
C ALA A 2 0.88 -3.18 -9.35
N THR A 3 0.07 -2.37 -8.65
CA THR A 3 -1.39 -2.22 -8.84
C THR A 3 -1.82 -1.94 -10.28
N ARG A 4 -1.04 -1.13 -11.01
CA ARG A 4 -1.24 -0.78 -12.43
C ARG A 4 -1.11 -2.00 -13.35
N HIS A 5 -0.16 -2.87 -13.01
CA HIS A 5 0.17 -4.11 -13.73
C HIS A 5 -0.55 -5.35 -13.18
N ARG A 6 -1.47 -5.15 -12.22
CA ARG A 6 -2.24 -6.21 -11.52
C ARG A 6 -1.35 -7.22 -10.77
N ILE A 7 -0.17 -6.77 -10.38
CA ILE A 7 0.71 -7.46 -9.44
C ILE A 7 0.21 -7.09 -8.04
N MET A 8 -0.10 -8.11 -7.23
CA MET A 8 -0.60 -7.92 -5.87
C MET A 8 0.58 -7.85 -4.91
N VAL A 9 0.58 -6.86 -4.01
CA VAL A 9 1.59 -6.72 -2.94
C VAL A 9 0.90 -6.98 -1.60
N PRO A 10 1.30 -7.99 -0.81
CA PRO A 10 0.54 -8.46 0.36
C PRO A 10 0.74 -7.58 1.61
N LEU A 11 0.51 -6.27 1.48
CA LEU A 11 0.72 -5.27 2.54
C LEU A 11 -0.27 -5.47 3.71
N ASN A 12 0.24 -5.92 4.86
CA ASN A 12 -0.51 -5.98 6.12
C ASN A 12 -0.37 -4.66 6.90
N LEU A 13 -1.13 -3.64 6.49
CA LEU A 13 -1.09 -2.28 7.07
C LEU A 13 -2.46 -1.91 7.67
N SER A 14 -2.48 -1.02 8.67
CA SER A 14 -3.69 -0.64 9.39
C SER A 14 -4.47 0.51 8.73
N ASP A 15 -5.63 0.85 9.29
CA ASP A 15 -6.44 1.99 8.80
C ASP A 15 -5.76 3.36 8.96
N LEU A 16 -4.68 3.48 9.77
CA LEU A 16 -3.78 4.65 9.75
C LEU A 16 -3.13 4.85 8.36
N PHE A 17 -2.85 3.76 7.66
CA PHE A 17 -2.36 3.81 6.28
C PHE A 17 -3.53 3.93 5.29
N TRP A 18 -4.53 3.06 5.37
CA TRP A 18 -5.54 2.95 4.30
C TRP A 18 -6.57 4.08 4.24
N LYS A 19 -6.94 4.73 5.36
CA LYS A 19 -7.94 5.82 5.35
C LYS A 19 -7.44 7.08 4.60
N PRO A 20 -6.23 7.63 4.85
CA PRO A 20 -5.70 8.76 4.10
C PRO A 20 -5.66 8.54 2.59
N LEU A 21 -5.27 7.34 2.13
CA LEU A 21 -5.16 7.01 0.71
C LEU A 21 -6.50 7.02 -0.04
N VAL A 22 -7.61 6.92 0.68
CA VAL A 22 -8.97 7.07 0.13
C VAL A 22 -9.64 8.38 0.55
N GLY A 23 -8.86 9.37 1.00
CA GLY A 23 -9.35 10.70 1.39
C GLY A 23 -10.28 10.69 2.60
N LEU A 24 -10.05 9.81 3.57
CA LEU A 24 -10.69 9.83 4.88
C LEU A 24 -9.67 10.26 5.96
N PRO A 25 -10.06 11.10 6.93
CA PRO A 25 -9.19 11.41 8.05
C PRO A 25 -9.02 10.19 8.96
N ASN A 26 -7.91 10.14 9.70
CA ASN A 26 -7.78 9.23 10.83
C ASN A 26 -8.38 9.82 12.11
N ASP A 27 -8.72 8.93 13.02
CA ASP A 27 -9.23 9.26 14.34
C ASP A 27 -8.45 8.53 15.45
N ARG A 28 -8.72 8.89 16.71
CA ARG A 28 -8.05 8.35 17.90
C ARG A 28 -8.22 6.82 18.07
N LYS A 29 -9.21 6.19 17.42
CA LYS A 29 -9.40 4.73 17.40
C LYS A 29 -8.46 4.04 16.41
N ASP A 30 -8.12 4.69 15.30
CA ASP A 30 -7.12 4.17 14.35
C ASP A 30 -5.74 4.08 15.00
N LEU A 31 -5.39 5.08 15.80
CA LEU A 31 -4.17 5.06 16.60
C LEU A 31 -4.19 3.92 17.62
N GLY A 32 -5.30 3.77 18.36
CA GLY A 32 -5.48 2.67 19.32
C GLY A 32 -5.59 1.27 18.72
N ALA A 33 -5.86 1.14 17.41
CA ALA A 33 -5.79 -0.13 16.70
C ALA A 33 -4.35 -0.58 16.38
N VAL A 34 -3.38 0.33 16.49
CA VAL A 34 -1.94 0.06 16.32
C VAL A 34 -1.21 0.07 17.64
N ASP A 35 -1.44 1.09 18.48
CA ASP A 35 -0.78 1.27 19.77
C ASP A 35 -1.80 1.31 20.92
N THR A 36 -2.06 0.13 21.48
CA THR A 36 -2.93 -0.04 22.65
C THR A 36 -2.25 0.33 23.97
N MET A 37 -0.92 0.51 23.99
CA MET A 37 -0.17 0.91 25.17
C MET A 37 -0.19 2.43 25.34
N LEU A 38 0.15 3.17 24.29
CA LEU A 38 -0.03 4.63 24.20
C LEU A 38 -1.46 5.04 24.57
N MET A 39 -2.46 4.35 24.01
CA MET A 39 -3.87 4.64 24.30
C MET A 39 -4.32 4.27 25.71
N ARG A 40 -3.60 3.39 26.43
CA ARG A 40 -3.80 3.19 27.86
C ARG A 40 -3.14 4.31 28.66
N GLU A 41 -1.87 4.60 28.41
CA GLU A 41 -1.13 5.66 29.12
C GLU A 41 -1.83 7.02 29.05
N LEU A 42 -2.38 7.39 27.88
CA LEU A 42 -3.18 8.60 27.72
C LEU A 42 -4.53 8.52 28.45
N HIS A 43 -5.16 7.34 28.52
CA HIS A 43 -6.43 7.17 29.21
C HIS A 43 -6.28 7.18 30.75
N ASP A 44 -5.21 6.59 31.26
CA ASP A 44 -4.87 6.61 32.69
C ASP A 44 -4.62 8.07 33.14
N LEU A 45 -3.98 8.90 32.30
CA LEU A 45 -3.79 10.33 32.51
C LEU A 45 -5.11 11.13 32.48
N GLU A 46 -6.07 10.75 31.62
CA GLU A 46 -7.43 11.34 31.57
C GLU A 46 -8.32 10.94 32.75
N CYS A 47 -7.99 9.87 33.48
CA CYS A 47 -8.77 9.37 34.62
C CYS A 47 -8.41 10.03 35.96
N LEU A 48 -7.41 10.91 36.00
CA LEU A 48 -6.98 11.61 37.21
C LEU A 48 -8.05 12.59 37.72
N GLY A 49 -8.25 12.62 39.03
CA GLY A 49 -9.15 13.58 39.69
C GLY A 49 -8.55 14.98 39.81
N ASP A 50 -9.39 16.00 40.04
CA ASP A 50 -8.95 17.41 40.09
C ASP A 50 -7.78 17.64 41.04
N ALA A 51 -7.82 17.06 42.25
CA ALA A 51 -6.77 17.18 43.26
C ALA A 51 -5.46 16.43 42.92
N GLU A 52 -5.49 15.50 41.96
CA GLU A 52 -4.30 14.84 41.43
C GLU A 52 -3.70 15.69 40.30
N VAL A 53 -4.54 16.24 39.42
CA VAL A 53 -4.12 17.12 38.32
C VAL A 53 -3.58 18.48 38.82
N GLU A 54 -4.15 19.05 39.88
CA GLU A 54 -3.62 20.24 40.56
C GLU A 54 -2.26 20.01 41.25
N ALA A 55 -1.86 18.75 41.46
CA ALA A 55 -0.60 18.38 42.09
C ALA A 55 0.53 18.04 41.09
N LEU A 56 0.24 18.01 39.79
CA LEU A 56 1.21 17.76 38.72
C LEU A 56 1.90 19.05 38.26
N ASP A 57 3.19 18.95 37.90
CA ASP A 57 3.90 20.03 37.24
C ASP A 57 3.52 20.09 35.74
N PRO A 58 3.07 21.25 35.20
CA PRO A 58 2.75 21.41 33.78
C PRO A 58 3.91 21.03 32.84
N ASP A 59 5.16 21.33 33.17
CA ASP A 59 6.31 21.04 32.30
C ASP A 59 6.67 19.55 32.32
N GLU A 60 6.56 18.87 33.48
CA GLU A 60 6.74 17.40 33.55
C GLU A 60 5.68 16.64 32.75
N VAL A 61 4.42 17.07 32.82
CA VAL A 61 3.33 16.48 32.02
C VAL A 61 3.55 16.71 30.52
N VAL A 62 4.05 17.87 30.13
CA VAL A 62 4.40 18.15 28.73
C VAL A 62 5.60 17.30 28.27
N GLU A 63 6.66 17.16 29.07
CA GLU A 63 7.78 16.27 28.72
C GLU A 63 7.33 14.81 28.60
N TYR A 64 6.48 14.34 29.53
CA TYR A 64 5.89 13.01 29.48
C TYR A 64 5.09 12.78 28.19
N LEU A 65 4.17 13.70 27.84
CA LEU A 65 3.37 13.62 26.62
C LEU A 65 4.25 13.62 25.35
N LEU A 66 5.28 14.47 25.29
CA LEU A 66 6.22 14.52 24.16
C LEU A 66 7.01 13.21 24.03
N ARG A 67 7.49 12.65 25.14
CA ARG A 67 8.24 11.38 25.19
C ARG A 67 7.38 10.18 24.75
N VAL A 68 6.14 10.11 25.24
CA VAL A 68 5.24 8.98 25.01
C VAL A 68 4.57 9.03 23.64
N THR A 69 4.05 10.20 23.22
CA THR A 69 3.47 10.33 21.87
C THR A 69 4.53 10.39 20.78
N GLN A 70 5.74 10.90 21.05
CA GLN A 70 6.74 11.25 20.04
C GLN A 70 6.19 12.23 18.99
N ALA A 71 5.26 13.11 19.40
CA ALA A 71 4.67 14.14 18.55
C ALA A 71 5.48 15.46 18.61
N PRO A 72 5.33 16.35 17.60
CA PRO A 72 5.84 17.72 17.68
C PRO A 72 5.25 18.50 18.86
N ARG A 73 5.99 19.47 19.40
CA ARG A 73 5.52 20.31 20.51
C ARG A 73 4.42 21.28 20.07
N ASN A 74 3.36 21.37 20.89
CA ASN A 74 2.15 22.13 20.62
C ASN A 74 2.27 23.61 21.07
N PRO A 75 1.91 24.60 20.24
CA PRO A 75 1.83 26.01 20.65
C PRO A 75 0.87 26.36 21.80
N HIS A 76 0.04 25.41 22.28
CA HIS A 76 -0.72 25.52 23.52
C HIS A 76 0.09 25.08 24.76
N MET A 77 1.05 24.14 24.63
CA MET A 77 1.92 23.72 25.73
C MET A 77 2.77 24.89 26.23
N ASP A 78 3.26 25.73 25.32
CA ASP A 78 4.10 26.91 25.62
C ASP A 78 3.34 28.08 26.30
N LYS A 79 2.10 27.86 26.72
CA LYS A 79 1.22 28.85 27.38
C LYS A 79 0.51 28.30 28.61
N MET A 80 0.81 27.07 29.02
CA MET A 80 0.08 26.34 30.05
C MET A 80 0.61 26.66 31.46
N ASN A 81 0.18 27.79 32.03
CA ASN A 81 0.63 28.22 33.35
C ASN A 81 -0.07 27.49 34.54
N THR A 82 -1.08 26.65 34.29
CA THR A 82 -1.86 25.95 35.32
C THR A 82 -2.54 24.72 34.74
N LEU A 83 -2.40 23.57 35.40
CA LEU A 83 -3.13 22.34 35.05
C LEU A 83 -4.49 22.27 35.74
N THR A 84 -5.46 21.73 35.01
CA THR A 84 -6.84 21.41 35.45
C THR A 84 -7.30 20.22 34.61
N VAL A 85 -8.29 19.43 35.06
CA VAL A 85 -8.77 18.27 34.27
C VAL A 85 -9.18 18.66 32.83
N PRO A 86 -9.90 19.78 32.57
CA PRO A 86 -10.20 20.20 31.20
C PRO A 86 -8.98 20.59 30.36
N THR A 87 -7.96 21.24 30.95
CA THR A 87 -6.74 21.60 30.20
C THR A 87 -5.83 20.39 29.95
N LEU A 88 -5.81 19.42 30.85
CA LEU A 88 -5.12 18.15 30.68
C LEU A 88 -5.74 17.32 29.54
N ALA A 89 -7.08 17.20 29.48
CA ALA A 89 -7.78 16.53 28.40
C ALA A 89 -7.49 17.18 27.03
N GLN A 90 -7.48 18.53 26.95
CA GLN A 90 -7.12 19.24 25.73
C GLN A 90 -5.66 18.98 25.31
N LEU A 91 -4.71 18.89 26.26
CA LEU A 91 -3.33 18.53 25.95
C LEU A 91 -3.20 17.10 25.40
N VAL A 92 -3.97 16.14 25.93
CA VAL A 92 -4.01 14.75 25.44
C VAL A 92 -4.55 14.70 24.00
N ASP A 93 -5.72 15.29 23.74
CA ASP A 93 -6.33 15.27 22.40
C ASP A 93 -5.48 16.07 21.38
N ASP A 94 -4.89 17.21 21.74
CA ASP A 94 -3.97 17.94 20.88
C ASP A 94 -2.71 17.10 20.55
N SER A 95 -2.17 16.37 21.53
CA SER A 95 -0.98 15.52 21.32
C SER A 95 -1.29 14.31 20.43
N VAL A 96 -2.49 13.72 20.56
CA VAL A 96 -3.00 12.70 19.63
C VAL A 96 -3.16 13.27 18.22
N ALA A 97 -3.73 14.47 18.07
CA ALA A 97 -3.90 15.13 16.78
C ALA A 97 -2.55 15.42 16.10
N LEU A 98 -1.55 15.89 16.85
CA LEU A 98 -0.19 16.14 16.35
C LEU A 98 0.54 14.85 15.99
N LYS A 99 0.33 13.74 16.73
CA LYS A 99 0.84 12.41 16.33
C LYS A 99 0.22 11.95 15.02
N LEU A 100 -1.09 12.14 14.83
CA LEU A 100 -1.79 11.76 13.60
C LEU A 100 -1.35 12.60 12.39
N ASP A 101 -1.15 13.92 12.52
CA ASP A 101 -0.66 14.73 11.39
C ASP A 101 0.84 14.47 11.08
N ALA A 102 1.66 14.14 12.09
CA ALA A 102 3.05 13.70 11.86
C ALA A 102 3.11 12.39 11.04
N ILE A 103 2.23 11.43 11.32
CA ILE A 103 2.05 10.23 10.50
C ILE A 103 1.53 10.60 9.10
N ARG A 104 0.54 11.50 9.02
CA ARG A 104 -0.03 11.95 7.74
C ARG A 104 1.02 12.62 6.84
N LEU A 105 1.95 13.39 7.40
CA LEU A 105 3.04 14.03 6.66
C LEU A 105 3.94 13.02 5.96
N GLN A 106 4.26 11.89 6.62
CA GLN A 106 5.00 10.78 5.99
C GLN A 106 4.21 10.13 4.85
N LEU A 107 2.88 10.03 5.00
CA LEU A 107 1.99 9.50 3.95
C LEU A 107 1.82 10.44 2.75
N VAL A 108 2.04 11.76 2.88
CA VAL A 108 1.94 12.70 1.75
C VAL A 108 2.90 12.32 0.62
N SER A 109 4.18 12.07 0.90
CA SER A 109 5.14 11.70 -0.13
C SER A 109 4.83 10.34 -0.78
N PHE A 110 4.22 9.42 -0.03
CA PHE A 110 3.69 8.16 -0.59
C PHE A 110 2.47 8.40 -1.50
N MET A 111 1.56 9.30 -1.12
CA MET A 111 0.40 9.71 -1.94
C MET A 111 0.84 10.41 -3.23
N GLU A 112 1.88 11.26 -3.18
CA GLU A 112 2.51 11.89 -4.35
C GLU A 112 3.11 10.84 -5.30
N GLY A 113 3.91 9.90 -4.76
CA GLY A 113 4.45 8.77 -5.52
C GLY A 113 3.38 7.85 -6.13
N MET A 114 2.22 7.70 -5.47
CA MET A 114 1.07 7.03 -6.06
C MET A 114 0.42 7.86 -7.17
N ALA A 115 0.21 9.17 -6.98
CA ALA A 115 -0.39 10.06 -7.98
C ALA A 115 0.49 10.22 -9.24
N ALA A 116 1.81 10.03 -9.12
CA ALA A 116 2.71 9.90 -10.25
C ALA A 116 2.34 8.72 -11.17
N VAL A 117 1.80 7.61 -10.65
CA VAL A 117 1.62 6.33 -11.39
C VAL A 117 0.16 5.92 -11.59
N LEU A 118 -0.74 6.34 -10.71
CA LEU A 118 -2.15 5.92 -10.63
C LEU A 118 -3.09 7.12 -10.71
N PRO A 119 -4.35 6.94 -11.18
CA PRO A 119 -5.36 8.00 -11.18
C PRO A 119 -5.89 8.27 -9.75
N TYR A 120 -5.05 8.87 -8.90
CA TYR A 120 -5.24 8.94 -7.44
C TYR A 120 -6.56 9.58 -6.98
N ALA A 121 -7.11 10.54 -7.74
CA ALA A 121 -8.43 11.11 -7.46
C ALA A 121 -9.54 10.04 -7.32
N LEU A 122 -9.42 8.91 -8.03
CA LEU A 122 -10.37 7.80 -7.99
C LEU A 122 -10.28 6.95 -6.72
N CYS A 123 -9.18 7.01 -5.96
CA CYS A 123 -9.05 6.27 -4.69
C CYS A 123 -10.15 6.69 -3.70
N THR A 124 -10.58 7.95 -3.76
CA THR A 124 -11.70 8.49 -2.97
C THR A 124 -13.05 7.82 -3.23
N LEU A 125 -13.20 7.08 -4.34
CA LEU A 125 -14.40 6.29 -4.62
C LEU A 125 -14.44 4.98 -3.83
N PHE A 126 -13.31 4.49 -3.30
CA PHE A 126 -13.21 3.20 -2.60
C PHE A 126 -13.31 3.38 -1.08
N THR A 127 -13.81 2.38 -0.35
CA THR A 127 -13.58 2.31 1.12
C THR A 127 -12.16 1.80 1.39
N PRO A 128 -11.58 1.98 2.59
CA PRO A 128 -10.22 1.52 2.92
C PRO A 128 -9.98 0.05 2.52
N ALA A 129 -10.80 -0.87 3.04
CA ALA A 129 -10.76 -2.30 2.67
C ALA A 129 -11.00 -2.60 1.17
N GLN A 130 -11.77 -1.77 0.45
CA GLN A 130 -11.94 -1.95 -1.00
C GLN A 130 -10.72 -1.48 -1.81
N PHE A 131 -9.88 -0.61 -1.23
CA PHE A 131 -8.63 -0.16 -1.83
C PHE A 131 -7.46 -1.08 -1.43
N GLU A 132 -7.42 -1.56 -0.19
CA GLU A 132 -6.56 -2.66 0.25
C GLU A 132 -6.75 -3.88 -0.67
N GLU A 133 -7.98 -4.35 -0.89
CA GLU A 133 -8.26 -5.47 -1.81
C GLU A 133 -7.83 -5.19 -3.27
N LEU A 134 -7.78 -3.92 -3.68
CA LEU A 134 -7.35 -3.53 -5.03
C LEU A 134 -5.81 -3.57 -5.20
N VAL A 135 -5.06 -3.37 -4.12
CA VAL A 135 -3.58 -3.39 -4.08
C VAL A 135 -3.04 -4.76 -3.70
N CYS A 136 -3.68 -5.43 -2.75
CA CYS A 136 -3.23 -6.68 -2.15
C CYS A 136 -3.96 -7.91 -2.70
N GLY A 137 -5.12 -7.74 -3.35
CA GLY A 137 -6.01 -8.83 -3.72
C GLY A 137 -6.92 -9.30 -2.58
N SER A 138 -7.79 -10.26 -2.88
CA SER A 138 -8.74 -10.80 -1.89
C SER A 138 -8.03 -11.59 -0.78
N PRO A 139 -8.22 -11.26 0.51
CA PRO A 139 -7.77 -12.12 1.61
C PRO A 139 -8.60 -13.40 1.69
N ASP A 140 -9.89 -13.33 1.31
CA ASP A 140 -10.75 -14.51 1.18
C ASP A 140 -10.44 -15.30 -0.08
N ILE A 141 -10.15 -16.59 0.08
CA ILE A 141 -9.98 -17.56 -1.01
C ILE A 141 -11.31 -18.29 -1.25
N ASP A 142 -11.96 -17.87 -2.33
CA ASP A 142 -13.15 -18.47 -2.91
C ASP A 142 -12.75 -19.73 -3.71
N ILE A 143 -13.15 -20.90 -3.21
CA ILE A 143 -12.80 -22.19 -3.80
C ILE A 143 -13.62 -22.50 -5.05
N ASP A 144 -14.88 -22.07 -5.12
CA ASP A 144 -15.69 -22.20 -6.33
C ASP A 144 -15.09 -21.38 -7.47
N MET A 145 -14.55 -20.19 -7.16
CA MET A 145 -13.78 -19.40 -8.11
C MET A 145 -12.45 -20.08 -8.50
N LEU A 146 -11.71 -20.62 -7.52
CA LEU A 146 -10.42 -21.30 -7.78
C LEU A 146 -10.61 -22.55 -8.67
N GLN A 147 -11.60 -23.38 -8.37
CA GLN A 147 -11.95 -24.58 -9.15
C GLN A 147 -12.39 -24.25 -10.58
N ARG A 148 -13.09 -23.12 -10.80
CA ARG A 148 -13.48 -22.65 -12.14
C ARG A 148 -12.33 -22.14 -12.99
N ILE A 149 -11.19 -21.79 -12.40
CA ILE A 149 -9.98 -21.33 -13.13
C ILE A 149 -8.85 -22.36 -13.15
N THR A 150 -9.02 -23.51 -12.49
CA THR A 150 -8.06 -24.63 -12.55
C THR A 150 -8.23 -25.40 -13.86
N VAL A 151 -7.15 -25.49 -14.63
CA VAL A 151 -7.02 -26.37 -15.79
C VAL A 151 -6.39 -27.69 -15.32
N TYR A 152 -6.90 -28.82 -15.83
CA TYR A 152 -6.42 -30.15 -15.50
C TYR A 152 -5.66 -30.73 -16.70
N GLU A 153 -4.38 -31.06 -16.51
CA GLU A 153 -3.56 -31.69 -17.54
C GLU A 153 -3.34 -33.17 -17.19
N GLY A 154 -3.48 -34.06 -18.19
CA GLY A 154 -3.31 -35.50 -18.02
C GLY A 154 -4.37 -36.19 -17.15
N VAL A 155 -5.39 -35.47 -16.64
CA VAL A 155 -6.39 -36.01 -15.70
C VAL A 155 -7.76 -35.37 -15.90
N ASP A 156 -8.82 -36.14 -15.61
CA ASP A 156 -10.21 -35.68 -15.71
C ASP A 156 -10.64 -34.94 -14.42
N ALA A 157 -11.35 -33.81 -14.58
CA ALA A 157 -11.86 -33.01 -13.47
C ALA A 157 -12.86 -33.76 -12.56
N THR A 158 -13.46 -34.84 -13.05
CA THR A 158 -14.39 -35.73 -12.31
C THR A 158 -13.68 -36.88 -11.58
N ALA A 159 -12.35 -37.02 -11.73
CA ALA A 159 -11.62 -38.12 -11.11
C ALA A 159 -11.71 -38.07 -9.57
N PRO A 160 -11.84 -39.21 -8.85
CA PRO A 160 -12.11 -39.22 -7.41
C PRO A 160 -11.11 -38.45 -6.55
N HIS A 161 -9.82 -38.45 -6.94
CA HIS A 161 -8.77 -37.72 -6.22
C HIS A 161 -8.83 -36.20 -6.44
N ILE A 162 -9.39 -35.72 -7.56
CA ILE A 162 -9.70 -34.30 -7.76
C ILE A 162 -10.85 -33.89 -6.83
N GLY A 163 -11.87 -34.75 -6.68
CA GLY A 163 -12.92 -34.57 -5.68
C GLY A 163 -12.36 -34.46 -4.25
N PHE A 164 -11.48 -35.39 -3.85
CA PHE A 164 -10.82 -35.33 -2.54
C PHE A 164 -9.91 -34.10 -2.36
N PHE A 165 -9.20 -33.67 -3.41
CA PHE A 165 -8.38 -32.46 -3.37
C PHE A 165 -9.22 -31.21 -3.08
N TRP A 166 -10.37 -31.04 -3.76
CA TRP A 166 -11.27 -29.92 -3.49
C TRP A 166 -11.95 -30.00 -2.12
N GLN A 167 -12.32 -31.21 -1.66
CA GLN A 167 -12.83 -31.40 -0.30
C GLN A 167 -11.80 -30.97 0.76
N CYS A 168 -10.55 -31.41 0.63
CA CYS A 168 -9.47 -31.01 1.53
C CYS A 168 -9.27 -29.48 1.58
N LEU A 169 -9.41 -28.78 0.45
CA LEU A 169 -9.36 -27.31 0.43
C LEU A 169 -10.60 -26.67 1.09
N GLN A 170 -11.80 -27.25 0.90
CA GLN A 170 -13.02 -26.77 1.55
C GLN A 170 -12.94 -26.94 3.08
N ASP A 171 -12.36 -28.04 3.56
CA ASP A 171 -12.17 -28.33 4.99
C ASP A 171 -11.09 -27.43 5.65
N MET A 172 -10.18 -26.84 4.87
CA MET A 172 -9.20 -25.87 5.36
C MET A 172 -9.82 -24.52 5.74
N ASN A 173 -9.27 -23.89 6.77
CA ASN A 173 -9.56 -22.49 7.12
C ASN A 173 -8.83 -21.50 6.17
N GLN A 174 -9.20 -20.21 6.19
CA GLN A 174 -8.61 -19.23 5.26
C GLN A 174 -7.08 -19.10 5.39
N ALA A 175 -6.50 -19.20 6.59
CA ALA A 175 -5.04 -19.12 6.75
C ALA A 175 -4.33 -20.32 6.09
N GLN A 176 -4.88 -21.52 6.24
CA GLN A 176 -4.40 -22.73 5.54
C GLN A 176 -4.57 -22.60 4.01
N ARG A 177 -5.70 -22.05 3.54
CA ARG A 177 -5.90 -21.76 2.11
C ARG A 177 -4.90 -20.73 1.60
N SER A 178 -4.61 -19.66 2.34
CA SER A 178 -3.59 -18.66 1.97
C SER A 178 -2.19 -19.26 1.90
N LEU A 179 -1.85 -20.20 2.79
CA LEU A 179 -0.59 -20.97 2.70
C LEU A 179 -0.56 -21.88 1.47
N PHE A 180 -1.66 -22.56 1.14
CA PHE A 180 -1.77 -23.37 -0.07
C PHE A 180 -1.64 -22.53 -1.36
N VAL A 181 -2.36 -21.41 -1.46
CA VAL A 181 -2.27 -20.50 -2.61
C VAL A 181 -0.88 -19.87 -2.69
N ASN A 182 -0.22 -19.60 -1.55
CA ASN A 182 1.17 -19.13 -1.53
C ASN A 182 2.14 -20.21 -2.01
N PHE A 183 1.93 -21.48 -1.64
CA PHE A 183 2.74 -22.61 -2.11
C PHE A 183 2.60 -22.86 -3.62
N VAL A 184 1.39 -22.77 -4.18
CA VAL A 184 1.12 -23.07 -5.60
C VAL A 184 1.33 -21.88 -6.53
N LEU A 185 1.04 -20.65 -6.10
CA LEU A 185 1.06 -19.45 -6.95
C LEU A 185 2.10 -18.39 -6.54
N ALA A 186 2.92 -18.66 -5.51
CA ALA A 186 3.84 -17.70 -4.89
C ALA A 186 3.15 -16.40 -4.41
N ARG A 187 1.86 -16.47 -4.02
CA ARG A 187 1.03 -15.34 -3.57
C ARG A 187 0.01 -15.78 -2.53
N SER A 188 -0.22 -15.01 -1.47
CA SER A 188 -1.20 -15.31 -0.43
C SER A 188 -2.66 -14.91 -0.75
N ARG A 189 -2.91 -14.22 -1.88
CA ARG A 189 -4.18 -13.56 -2.23
C ARG A 189 -4.52 -13.64 -3.73
N LEU A 190 -5.81 -13.62 -4.10
CA LEU A 190 -6.31 -13.87 -5.47
C LEU A 190 -6.82 -12.62 -6.25
N PRO A 191 -6.69 -12.58 -7.61
CA PRO A 191 -7.13 -11.47 -8.48
C PRO A 191 -8.58 -11.59 -9.03
N ARG A 192 -9.15 -10.49 -9.61
CA ARG A 192 -10.57 -10.39 -10.06
C ARG A 192 -10.80 -9.68 -11.43
N VAL A 193 -11.91 -10.00 -12.14
CA VAL A 193 -12.15 -9.73 -13.60
C VAL A 193 -13.45 -8.91 -13.89
N GLN A 194 -13.65 -8.46 -15.16
CA GLN A 194 -14.90 -7.97 -15.85
C GLN A 194 -15.48 -6.51 -15.68
N LEU A 195 -16.39 -6.13 -16.61
CA LEU A 195 -16.73 -4.77 -17.18
C LEU A 195 -18.25 -4.41 -17.05
N LEU A 196 -18.90 -3.34 -17.58
CA LEU A 196 -18.57 -1.98 -18.14
C LEU A 196 -19.20 -0.88 -17.19
N LEU A 197 -19.47 0.44 -17.40
CA LEU A 197 -19.55 1.50 -18.46
C LEU A 197 -18.91 2.86 -17.96
N PRO A 198 -18.87 4.00 -18.71
CA PRO A 198 -17.99 5.17 -18.42
C PRO A 198 -18.66 6.51 -17.98
N PHE A 199 -17.82 7.58 -17.91
CA PHE A 199 -18.04 9.04 -17.72
C PHE A 199 -17.97 9.63 -16.29
N LEU A 200 -16.86 10.33 -16.01
CA LEU A 200 -16.72 11.45 -15.07
C LEU A 200 -15.45 12.25 -15.43
N ASP A 201 -15.52 13.58 -15.37
CA ASP A 201 -14.38 14.50 -15.65
C ASP A 201 -13.60 14.80 -14.35
N PHE A 202 -12.28 14.92 -14.47
CA PHE A 202 -11.33 15.11 -13.35
C PHE A 202 -10.15 16.03 -13.73
N HIS A 203 -10.42 17.20 -14.29
CA HIS A 203 -9.47 18.31 -14.17
C HIS A 203 -9.32 18.73 -12.70
N GLY A 204 -8.10 18.59 -12.17
CA GLY A 204 -7.77 18.87 -10.77
C GLY A 204 -6.26 18.88 -10.54
N GLN A 205 -5.60 19.97 -10.91
CA GLN A 205 -4.36 20.37 -10.23
C GLN A 205 -4.72 20.77 -8.79
N HIS A 206 -3.78 20.62 -7.84
CA HIS A 206 -4.00 20.66 -6.38
C HIS A 206 -4.79 19.44 -5.85
N LEU A 207 -4.06 18.36 -5.55
CA LEU A 207 -4.59 17.06 -5.08
C LEU A 207 -4.29 16.76 -3.59
N LEU A 208 -3.70 17.71 -2.85
CA LEU A 208 -3.23 17.53 -1.47
C LEU A 208 -4.13 18.22 -0.42
N GLU A 209 -5.18 18.90 -0.85
CA GLU A 209 -6.15 19.59 0.01
C GLU A 209 -7.47 18.81 0.13
N SER A 210 -8.29 19.18 1.12
CA SER A 210 -9.66 18.65 1.30
C SER A 210 -10.48 18.83 0.01
N PRO A 211 -11.37 17.87 -0.39
CA PRO A 211 -11.91 17.83 -1.75
C PRO A 211 -12.62 19.13 -2.17
N ILE A 212 -11.92 19.93 -2.97
CA ILE A 212 -12.26 21.35 -3.24
C ILE A 212 -13.66 21.49 -3.87
N SER A 213 -14.09 20.49 -4.64
CA SER A 213 -15.46 20.41 -5.19
C SER A 213 -16.45 19.80 -4.21
N ARG A 214 -17.57 20.51 -3.98
CA ARG A 214 -18.77 19.99 -3.28
C ARG A 214 -19.27 18.67 -3.88
N THR A 215 -19.06 18.43 -5.17
CA THR A 215 -19.42 17.17 -5.84
C THR A 215 -18.46 16.04 -5.46
N ALA A 216 -17.15 16.31 -5.38
CA ALA A 216 -16.16 15.32 -4.95
C ALA A 216 -16.38 14.91 -3.49
N ASN A 217 -16.64 15.86 -2.59
CA ASN A 217 -17.04 15.56 -1.21
C ASN A 217 -18.30 14.69 -1.14
N ARG A 218 -19.35 15.02 -1.92
CA ARG A 218 -20.59 14.20 -1.97
C ARG A 218 -20.34 12.79 -2.51
N LEU A 219 -19.54 12.63 -3.57
CA LEU A 219 -19.13 11.31 -4.07
C LEU A 219 -18.33 10.53 -3.01
N THR A 220 -17.45 11.21 -2.26
CA THR A 220 -16.73 10.64 -1.12
C THR A 220 -17.67 10.10 -0.05
N HIS A 221 -18.65 10.88 0.42
CA HIS A 221 -19.57 10.40 1.45
C HIS A 221 -20.52 9.30 0.93
N LEU A 222 -21.00 9.43 -0.31
CA LEU A 222 -21.90 8.47 -0.96
C LEU A 222 -21.17 7.27 -1.57
N ARG A 223 -19.86 7.09 -1.33
CA ARG A 223 -19.03 6.02 -1.91
C ARG A 223 -19.55 4.60 -1.63
N HIS A 224 -20.37 4.42 -0.60
CA HIS A 224 -21.00 3.16 -0.24
C HIS A 224 -22.20 2.80 -1.15
N LEU A 225 -22.84 3.78 -1.80
CA LEU A 225 -23.94 3.57 -2.76
C LEU A 225 -23.42 3.17 -4.16
N ILE A 226 -22.17 3.48 -4.48
CA ILE A 226 -21.56 3.14 -5.76
C ILE A 226 -21.15 1.65 -5.72
N PHE A 227 -21.79 0.82 -6.55
CA PHE A 227 -21.46 -0.61 -6.64
C PHE A 227 -19.98 -0.83 -7.00
N LYS A 228 -19.29 -1.66 -6.21
CA LYS A 228 -17.86 -1.99 -6.34
C LYS A 228 -17.43 -2.39 -7.77
N ARG A 229 -18.26 -3.13 -8.51
CA ARG A 229 -18.02 -3.50 -9.93
C ARG A 229 -17.77 -2.27 -10.81
N HIS A 230 -18.58 -1.21 -10.64
CA HIS A 230 -18.45 0.02 -11.43
C HIS A 230 -17.21 0.81 -11.03
N LYS A 231 -16.85 0.88 -9.74
CA LYS A 231 -15.60 1.48 -9.26
C LYS A 231 -14.38 0.83 -9.90
N ILE A 232 -14.29 -0.50 -9.81
CA ILE A 232 -13.18 -1.29 -10.36
C ILE A 232 -13.11 -1.15 -11.88
N LYS A 233 -14.27 -1.14 -12.57
CA LYS A 233 -14.31 -0.92 -14.02
C LYS A 233 -13.75 0.45 -14.39
N PHE A 234 -14.24 1.52 -13.77
CA PHE A 234 -13.81 2.89 -14.08
C PHE A 234 -12.34 3.13 -13.71
N TRP A 235 -11.86 2.54 -12.61
CA TRP A 235 -10.44 2.47 -12.27
C TRP A 235 -9.61 1.80 -13.37
N ARG A 236 -10.03 0.64 -13.88
CA ARG A 236 -9.33 -0.02 -15.01
C ARG A 236 -9.30 0.87 -16.24
N ASP A 237 -10.42 1.50 -16.62
CA ASP A 237 -10.47 2.39 -17.78
C ASP A 237 -9.51 3.57 -17.66
N MET A 238 -9.41 4.18 -16.48
CA MET A 238 -8.55 5.34 -16.24
C MET A 238 -7.09 4.94 -16.02
N VAL A 239 -6.82 3.72 -15.56
CA VAL A 239 -5.49 3.11 -15.65
C VAL A 239 -5.13 2.89 -17.12
N ASP A 240 -5.93 2.14 -17.89
CA ASP A 240 -5.66 1.85 -19.29
C ASP A 240 -5.54 3.15 -20.13
N PHE A 241 -6.40 4.15 -19.95
CA PHE A 241 -6.30 5.48 -20.60
C PHE A 241 -5.04 6.28 -20.23
N THR A 242 -4.53 6.16 -19.00
CA THR A 242 -3.27 6.80 -18.59
C THR A 242 -2.02 6.01 -18.98
N THR A 243 -2.16 4.96 -19.80
CA THR A 243 -1.06 4.06 -20.15
C THR A 243 -0.18 4.62 -21.23
N THR A 244 1.09 4.76 -20.86
CA THR A 244 2.18 4.83 -21.82
C THR A 244 2.31 3.48 -22.51
N HIS A 245 1.90 3.43 -23.77
CA HIS A 245 2.09 2.25 -24.61
C HIS A 245 3.52 2.18 -25.15
N THR A 246 3.96 0.96 -25.48
CA THR A 246 5.24 0.67 -26.11
C THR A 246 4.96 0.17 -27.52
N THR A 247 5.67 0.70 -28.52
CA THR A 247 5.75 0.07 -29.84
C THR A 247 6.51 -1.25 -29.70
N PRO A 248 5.96 -2.40 -30.13
CA PRO A 248 6.70 -3.66 -30.16
C PRO A 248 7.95 -3.55 -31.05
N PRO A 249 9.00 -4.36 -30.80
CA PRO A 249 10.14 -4.51 -31.70
C PRO A 249 9.72 -5.13 -33.05
N SER A 250 10.63 -5.10 -34.03
CA SER A 250 10.43 -5.75 -35.34
C SER A 250 10.65 -7.27 -35.33
N ASP A 251 11.40 -7.77 -34.35
CA ASP A 251 11.60 -9.19 -34.08
C ASP A 251 10.90 -9.56 -32.77
N GLU A 252 10.09 -10.63 -32.78
CA GLU A 252 9.32 -11.11 -31.61
C GLU A 252 10.20 -11.73 -30.50
N TYR A 253 11.49 -11.94 -30.77
CA TYR A 253 12.47 -12.41 -29.79
C TYR A 253 13.28 -11.26 -29.14
N GLU A 254 13.21 -10.03 -29.67
CA GLU A 254 13.90 -8.86 -29.13
C GLU A 254 13.11 -8.17 -28.00
N ARG A 255 13.79 -7.31 -27.22
CA ARG A 255 13.14 -6.43 -26.22
C ARG A 255 12.95 -5.02 -26.82
N PRO A 256 11.81 -4.34 -26.65
CA PRO A 256 11.62 -3.00 -27.21
C PRO A 256 12.53 -1.96 -26.55
N ASP A 257 13.28 -1.19 -27.35
CA ASP A 257 14.24 -0.13 -26.93
C ASP A 257 13.69 0.86 -25.89
N SER A 258 12.37 1.10 -25.91
CA SER A 258 11.70 2.04 -25.00
C SER A 258 11.40 1.47 -23.60
N LEU A 259 11.65 0.18 -23.36
CA LEU A 259 11.69 -0.42 -22.02
C LEU A 259 13.11 -0.38 -21.48
N ARG A 260 13.28 0.30 -20.34
CA ARG A 260 14.54 0.31 -19.59
C ARG A 260 14.76 -1.05 -18.91
N GLU A 261 16.01 -1.48 -18.78
CA GLU A 261 16.42 -2.54 -17.86
C GLU A 261 16.92 -1.91 -16.55
N VAL A 262 16.52 -2.47 -15.41
CA VAL A 262 16.98 -2.08 -14.07
C VAL A 262 17.72 -3.25 -13.46
N SER A 263 19.03 -3.09 -13.28
CA SER A 263 19.86 -4.07 -12.58
C SER A 263 19.67 -3.92 -11.07
N VAL A 264 19.46 -5.06 -10.39
CA VAL A 264 19.25 -5.15 -8.94
C VAL A 264 20.15 -6.27 -8.39
N ASN A 265 20.93 -5.97 -7.36
CA ASN A 265 21.72 -6.93 -6.63
C ASN A 265 21.02 -7.30 -5.32
N ARG A 266 20.31 -8.43 -5.31
CA ARG A 266 19.61 -8.92 -4.10
C ARG A 266 20.56 -9.55 -3.09
N ILE A 267 21.74 -10.00 -3.51
CA ILE A 267 22.74 -10.64 -2.62
C ILE A 267 23.27 -9.58 -1.63
N VAL A 268 23.67 -8.40 -2.15
CA VAL A 268 24.13 -7.26 -1.34
C VAL A 268 23.02 -6.63 -0.48
N ALA A 269 21.76 -6.89 -0.80
CA ALA A 269 20.62 -6.49 0.03
C ALA A 269 20.36 -7.45 1.22
N LEU A 270 20.99 -8.62 1.24
CA LEU A 270 20.94 -9.59 2.34
C LEU A 270 22.15 -9.47 3.31
N ASP A 271 23.18 -8.70 2.95
CA ASP A 271 24.35 -8.46 3.79
C ASP A 271 24.03 -7.47 4.92
N GLU A 272 24.19 -7.88 6.19
CA GLU A 272 24.03 -7.01 7.34
C GLU A 272 25.29 -6.16 7.62
N PRO A 273 25.17 -4.87 7.98
CA PRO A 273 23.93 -4.11 8.14
C PRO A 273 23.38 -3.58 6.81
N VAL A 274 22.10 -3.84 6.53
CA VAL A 274 21.43 -3.35 5.31
C VAL A 274 21.25 -1.83 5.41
N SER A 275 21.89 -1.11 4.49
CA SER A 275 21.74 0.33 4.32
C SER A 275 20.62 0.66 3.33
N PHE A 276 20.13 1.89 3.32
CA PHE A 276 19.23 2.34 2.25
C PHE A 276 19.81 2.05 0.86
N ALA A 277 21.07 2.44 0.59
CA ALA A 277 21.69 2.26 -0.72
C ALA A 277 21.92 0.80 -1.13
N THR A 278 22.06 -0.14 -0.17
CA THR A 278 22.23 -1.57 -0.47
C THR A 278 20.91 -2.34 -0.56
N SER A 279 19.82 -1.86 0.05
CA SER A 279 18.49 -2.46 -0.09
C SER A 279 17.98 -2.46 -1.54
N VAL A 280 17.17 -3.44 -1.94
CA VAL A 280 16.45 -3.45 -3.22
C VAL A 280 15.58 -2.20 -3.34
N PHE A 281 14.91 -1.75 -2.28
CA PHE A 281 14.14 -0.51 -2.31
C PHE A 281 14.99 0.71 -2.72
N GLY A 282 16.18 0.89 -2.12
CA GLY A 282 17.07 1.99 -2.44
C GLY A 282 17.74 1.87 -3.80
N GLN A 283 18.12 0.65 -4.23
CA GLN A 283 18.62 0.40 -5.59
C GLN A 283 17.56 0.74 -6.66
N LEU A 284 16.29 0.37 -6.43
CA LEU A 284 15.18 0.76 -7.31
C LEU A 284 14.95 2.27 -7.28
N HIS A 285 15.03 2.92 -6.12
CA HIS A 285 14.93 4.37 -5.99
C HIS A 285 16.06 5.08 -6.78
N GLU A 286 17.32 4.71 -6.58
CA GLU A 286 18.46 5.30 -7.28
C GLU A 286 18.32 5.15 -8.79
N ALA A 287 17.92 3.97 -9.26
CA ALA A 287 17.70 3.70 -10.67
C ALA A 287 16.54 4.52 -11.27
N MET A 288 15.50 4.85 -10.50
CA MET A 288 14.23 5.41 -11.00
C MET A 288 13.96 6.88 -10.63
N GLN A 289 14.69 7.48 -9.69
CA GLN A 289 14.48 8.86 -9.21
C GLN A 289 14.47 9.92 -10.34
N ALA A 290 15.21 9.67 -11.42
CA ALA A 290 15.30 10.54 -12.60
C ALA A 290 14.35 10.13 -13.76
N TRP A 291 13.36 9.28 -13.51
CA TRP A 291 12.41 8.82 -14.53
C TRP A 291 11.16 9.71 -14.60
N ASP A 292 10.65 9.89 -15.81
CA ASP A 292 9.40 10.59 -16.04
C ASP A 292 8.18 9.75 -15.66
N ASN A 293 7.10 10.42 -15.26
CA ASN A 293 5.82 9.77 -14.93
C ASN A 293 5.27 8.91 -16.07
N HIS A 294 5.61 9.21 -17.33
CA HIS A 294 5.18 8.43 -18.47
C HIS A 294 5.97 7.10 -18.57
N SER A 295 7.28 7.06 -18.26
CA SER A 295 8.01 5.81 -18.04
C SER A 295 7.42 4.98 -16.89
N LEU A 296 7.09 5.59 -15.75
CA LEU A 296 6.48 4.88 -14.60
C LEU A 296 5.06 4.37 -14.88
N ARG A 297 4.35 4.98 -15.85
CA ARG A 297 3.01 4.55 -16.32
C ARG A 297 3.06 3.51 -17.46
N ARG A 298 4.26 3.13 -17.94
CA ARG A 298 4.45 2.20 -19.05
C ARG A 298 3.86 0.82 -18.74
N ALA A 299 3.21 0.21 -19.73
CA ALA A 299 2.71 -1.16 -19.64
C ALA A 299 2.90 -1.88 -20.99
N TYR A 300 4.08 -2.46 -21.18
CA TYR A 300 4.33 -3.47 -22.20
C TYR A 300 4.13 -4.87 -21.60
N ALA A 301 3.70 -5.82 -22.42
CA ALA A 301 3.62 -7.23 -22.07
C ALA A 301 3.93 -8.02 -23.33
N ASP A 302 4.84 -8.98 -23.24
CA ASP A 302 5.06 -9.92 -24.34
C ASP A 302 4.06 -11.08 -24.26
N GLU A 303 3.31 -11.35 -25.33
CA GLU A 303 2.34 -12.46 -25.31
C GLU A 303 3.02 -13.83 -25.50
N LEU A 304 4.21 -13.87 -26.12
CA LEU A 304 5.00 -15.08 -26.32
C LEU A 304 5.95 -15.34 -25.14
N GLN A 305 6.70 -14.31 -24.71
CA GLN A 305 7.75 -14.46 -23.70
C GLN A 305 7.29 -14.26 -22.25
N ASP A 306 6.23 -13.48 -22.01
CA ASP A 306 5.82 -13.04 -20.65
C ASP A 306 4.46 -13.59 -20.20
N ALA A 307 3.80 -14.42 -21.03
CA ALA A 307 2.41 -14.83 -20.86
C ALA A 307 1.46 -13.64 -20.59
N GLY A 308 1.72 -12.48 -21.22
CA GLY A 308 0.94 -11.26 -21.06
C GLY A 308 1.16 -10.50 -19.74
N GLN A 309 2.19 -10.81 -18.95
CA GLN A 309 2.52 -10.07 -17.73
C GLN A 309 3.00 -8.65 -18.05
N ARG A 310 2.12 -7.67 -17.85
CA ARG A 310 2.44 -6.24 -18.07
C ARG A 310 3.55 -5.76 -17.13
N ARG A 311 4.45 -4.90 -17.63
CA ARG A 311 5.56 -4.25 -16.91
C ARG A 311 5.84 -2.83 -17.42
N ALA A 312 6.52 -2.02 -16.61
CA ALA A 312 7.05 -0.72 -17.03
C ALA A 312 8.53 -0.77 -17.48
N PHE A 313 9.29 -1.75 -16.99
CA PHE A 313 10.73 -1.96 -17.20
C PHE A 313 11.06 -3.45 -17.04
N TYR A 314 12.22 -3.90 -17.51
CA TYR A 314 12.75 -5.23 -17.18
C TYR A 314 13.65 -5.16 -15.95
N VAL A 315 13.64 -6.21 -15.12
CA VAL A 315 14.57 -6.38 -13.99
C VAL A 315 15.70 -7.32 -14.39
N LYS A 316 16.91 -7.07 -13.90
CA LYS A 316 18.03 -8.00 -14.04
C LYS A 316 18.69 -8.26 -12.69
N PHE A 317 18.65 -9.50 -12.24
CA PHE A 317 19.27 -9.88 -10.98
C PHE A 317 20.78 -10.15 -11.17
N LEU A 318 21.59 -9.26 -10.60
CA LEU A 318 23.05 -9.31 -10.70
C LEU A 318 23.58 -10.52 -9.91
N GLY A 319 24.37 -11.36 -10.58
CA GLY A 319 24.92 -12.59 -10.02
C GLY A 319 24.00 -13.82 -10.07
N GLU A 320 22.69 -13.65 -10.31
CA GLU A 320 21.71 -14.75 -10.26
C GLU A 320 21.44 -15.43 -11.61
N GLY A 321 21.76 -14.78 -12.73
CA GLY A 321 21.64 -15.38 -14.07
C GLY A 321 20.19 -15.61 -14.56
N VAL A 322 19.22 -14.86 -14.01
CA VAL A 322 17.79 -14.99 -14.34
C VAL A 322 17.35 -13.91 -15.32
N ASP A 323 16.76 -14.32 -16.45
CA ASP A 323 16.08 -13.43 -17.40
C ASP A 323 14.62 -13.14 -17.02
N ASP A 324 14.18 -11.92 -17.27
CA ASP A 324 12.92 -11.39 -16.74
C ASP A 324 11.69 -11.61 -17.63
N HIS A 325 11.26 -12.88 -17.71
CA HIS A 325 9.94 -13.30 -18.20
C HIS A 325 8.79 -12.93 -17.22
N GLY A 326 8.95 -11.82 -16.49
CA GLY A 326 7.97 -11.29 -15.53
C GLY A 326 8.08 -11.90 -14.13
N GLY A 327 8.95 -12.88 -13.91
CA GLY A 327 9.32 -13.39 -12.59
C GLY A 327 10.04 -12.31 -11.76
N PRO A 328 11.27 -11.92 -12.13
CA PRO A 328 12.01 -10.83 -11.52
C PRO A 328 11.21 -9.52 -11.36
N TYR A 329 10.43 -9.11 -12.37
CA TYR A 329 9.58 -7.91 -12.28
C TYR A 329 8.55 -7.96 -11.15
N ARG A 330 8.05 -9.15 -10.79
CA ARG A 330 7.14 -9.33 -9.65
C ARG A 330 7.90 -9.42 -8.33
N ALA A 331 9.02 -10.15 -8.33
CA ALA A 331 9.83 -10.37 -7.13
C ALA A 331 10.35 -9.05 -6.51
N VAL A 332 10.77 -8.07 -7.31
CA VAL A 332 11.24 -6.78 -6.79
C VAL A 332 10.18 -6.00 -5.99
N PHE A 333 8.89 -6.12 -6.34
CA PHE A 333 7.81 -5.49 -5.57
C PHE A 333 7.45 -6.25 -4.30
N GLN A 334 7.80 -7.53 -4.19
CA GLN A 334 7.65 -8.29 -2.96
C GLN A 334 8.83 -7.98 -2.02
N THR A 335 10.06 -8.11 -2.50
CA THR A 335 11.25 -7.86 -1.70
C THR A 335 11.34 -6.41 -1.22
N GLY A 336 11.32 -5.44 -2.14
CA GLY A 336 11.50 -4.03 -1.80
C GLY A 336 10.27 -3.32 -1.19
N ALA A 337 9.16 -4.01 -0.93
CA ALA A 337 7.98 -3.42 -0.29
C ALA A 337 7.33 -4.30 0.81
N TRP A 338 7.85 -5.50 1.07
CA TRP A 338 7.34 -6.39 2.11
C TRP A 338 8.46 -7.14 2.85
N ASP A 339 9.41 -7.76 2.15
CA ASP A 339 10.45 -8.58 2.82
C ASP A 339 11.52 -7.69 3.53
N GLU A 340 12.03 -6.67 2.85
CA GLU A 340 13.08 -5.75 3.36
C GLU A 340 12.67 -4.78 4.48
N PRO A 341 11.50 -4.11 4.47
CA PRO A 341 11.14 -3.12 5.49
C PRO A 341 10.82 -3.72 6.88
N SER A 342 11.20 -4.98 7.13
CA SER A 342 11.15 -5.64 8.43
C SER A 342 12.15 -5.07 9.45
N GLY A 343 13.15 -4.31 8.99
CA GLY A 343 14.00 -3.45 9.80
C GLY A 343 13.93 -1.98 9.34
N GLY A 344 14.15 -1.05 10.25
CA GLY A 344 14.23 0.38 9.92
C GLY A 344 15.50 0.69 9.11
N LEU A 345 15.37 0.77 7.78
CA LEU A 345 16.47 1.10 6.87
C LEU A 345 17.17 2.38 7.31
N GLN A 346 18.43 2.26 7.72
CA GLN A 346 19.22 3.42 8.15
C GLN A 346 19.55 4.26 6.93
N TYR A 347 18.96 5.47 6.88
CA TYR A 347 19.37 6.52 5.95
C TYR A 347 20.72 7.08 6.42
N VAL A 348 21.80 6.38 6.04
CA VAL A 348 23.17 6.84 6.24
C VAL A 348 23.39 8.02 5.28
N ALA A 349 23.04 9.21 5.76
CA ALA A 349 23.34 10.45 5.06
C ALA A 349 24.88 10.59 4.95
N THR A 350 25.42 10.29 3.78
CA THR A 350 26.82 10.53 3.45
C THR A 350 27.07 12.04 3.50
N VAL A 351 27.70 12.50 4.58
CA VAL A 351 28.12 13.89 4.72
C VAL A 351 29.20 14.18 3.68
N GLY A 352 28.90 15.10 2.77
CA GLY A 352 29.78 15.58 1.70
C GLY A 352 29.75 17.10 1.59
#